data_AF-A0A426TEW3-F1
#
_entry.id   AF-A0A426TEW3-F1
#
_cell.length_a   1.000
_cell.length_b   1.000
_cell.length_c   1.000
_cell.angle_alpha   90.00
_cell.angle_beta   90.00
_cell.angle_gamma   90.00
#
_symmetry.space_group_name_H-M   'P 1'
#
loop_
_entity.id
_entity.type
_entity.pdbx_description
1 polymer ?
#
loop_
_entity_poly.entity_id
_entity_poly.type
_entity_poly.pdbx_seq_one_letter_code
_entity_poly.pdbx_strand_id
1 'polypeptide(L)'
;MKPKTSSNDQKQKKKTQKQEIRPSTVNTLAYQGLFQNGLMQVSPSYFSQTYLLGDVNYQTVGLDDKGAIVEKYSDLINSLDDKTNFQLTIFNQKVNLEKFRKSILYPLQEDGFDAYRDELNRMMDANLEAGENNFSAVKFLTFGKSDQTPKLAFRSLSQIGEYFKSGFSEIDVSLGLLGGEERINVLADMLRGENHLPFSYKDLTLSGQSTKHFIAPTYLSFKHKNHIELDDRLLQIVYVRDYGMELGDKFIRDLMQSDLEVMISLHAKGSTKSETMTKLRTKKTLMESQKIGEQQKMARTGIYLEKVGHVLENNINEAEALLQTMTQTGDKLFDTVFLIGVLADTEDQLKQSLDIIKQVAGSNDMIIDNLTYMQEAAFNSLLPFGKNYLEGISRSLLTSNIAVNAPWTSVDIQDKGGKFYGINQISSNIISIDRGKLNTPSGLILGTSGAGKGMATKHEIISTKLKEADSDTEIIIVDPENEVRQEVVL
;
A
#
# COMPACT_ATOMS: atom_id res chain seq x y z
N MET A 1 20.83 -76.76 -2.14
CA MET A 1 19.52 -76.14 -2.42
C MET A 1 19.06 -75.41 -1.16
N LYS A 2 19.07 -74.07 -1.18
CA LYS A 2 18.60 -73.23 -0.06
C LYS A 2 17.08 -73.10 -0.13
N PRO A 3 16.33 -73.22 0.98
CA PRO A 3 14.89 -73.07 0.97
C PRO A 3 14.50 -71.59 0.87
N LYS A 4 13.50 -71.31 0.02
CA LYS A 4 12.85 -70.00 -0.13
C LYS A 4 12.00 -69.73 1.12
N THR A 5 12.31 -68.68 1.87
CA THR A 5 11.38 -68.06 2.82
C THR A 5 10.82 -66.78 2.22
N SER A 6 9.49 -66.71 2.28
CA SER A 6 8.58 -65.74 1.71
C SER A 6 8.81 -64.31 2.21
N SER A 7 9.04 -63.41 1.26
CA SER A 7 9.12 -61.96 1.40
C SER A 7 7.72 -61.32 1.50
N ASN A 8 7.03 -61.47 2.64
CA ASN A 8 5.72 -60.83 2.84
C ASN A 8 5.58 -59.96 4.10
N ASP A 9 6.66 -59.66 4.82
CA ASP A 9 6.63 -58.86 6.06
C ASP A 9 7.23 -57.43 5.95
N GLN A 10 7.29 -56.84 4.75
CA GLN A 10 7.73 -55.43 4.57
C GLN A 10 6.76 -54.56 3.76
N LYS A 11 5.46 -54.83 3.84
CA LYS A 11 4.42 -53.90 3.36
C LYS A 11 3.42 -53.54 4.46
N GLN A 12 3.92 -53.06 5.60
CA GLN A 12 3.10 -52.29 6.54
C GLN A 12 3.47 -50.80 6.47
N LYS A 13 2.58 -50.06 5.80
CA LYS A 13 2.10 -48.71 6.16
C LYS A 13 3.16 -47.68 6.59
N LYS A 14 3.65 -46.87 5.63
CA LYS A 14 3.74 -45.42 5.81
C LYS A 14 2.62 -44.75 5.01
N LYS A 15 1.38 -44.95 5.44
CA LYS A 15 0.32 -43.96 5.15
C LYS A 15 0.69 -42.77 6.02
N THR A 16 1.29 -41.73 5.44
CA THR A 16 1.35 -40.41 6.05
C THR A 16 -0.09 -40.08 6.44
N GLN A 17 -0.41 -40.12 7.74
CA GLN A 17 -1.70 -39.64 8.22
C GLN A 17 -1.78 -38.20 7.73
N LYS A 18 -2.68 -37.91 6.77
CA LYS A 18 -3.07 -36.53 6.50
C LYS A 18 -3.60 -36.03 7.84
N GLN A 19 -2.81 -35.21 8.54
CA GLN A 19 -3.28 -34.50 9.70
C GLN A 19 -4.52 -33.73 9.25
N GLU A 20 -5.66 -34.07 9.84
CA GLU A 20 -6.91 -33.40 9.57
C GLU A 20 -6.74 -31.95 10.04
N ILE A 21 -6.65 -31.02 9.08
CA ILE A 21 -6.44 -29.60 9.37
C ILE A 21 -7.72 -29.12 10.06
N ARG A 22 -7.64 -28.81 11.36
CA ARG A 22 -8.77 -28.29 12.11
C ARG A 22 -9.16 -26.90 11.58
N PRO A 23 -10.46 -26.58 11.46
CA PRO A 23 -10.89 -25.23 11.10
C PRO A 23 -10.27 -24.18 12.03
N SER A 24 -9.62 -23.18 11.45
CA SER A 24 -8.99 -22.07 12.15
C SER A 24 -8.77 -20.92 11.18
N THR A 25 -8.97 -19.69 11.62
CA THR A 25 -8.70 -18.46 10.84
C THR A 25 -7.24 -18.39 10.39
N VAL A 26 -6.33 -18.96 11.18
CA VAL A 26 -4.90 -19.11 10.88
C VAL A 26 -4.64 -19.84 9.55
N ASN A 27 -5.50 -20.80 9.18
CA ASN A 27 -5.29 -21.58 7.96
C ASN A 27 -5.51 -20.76 6.68
N THR A 28 -6.31 -19.71 6.75
CA THR A 28 -6.61 -18.84 5.60
C THR A 28 -5.41 -17.98 5.21
N LEU A 29 -4.54 -17.58 6.16
CA LEU A 29 -3.35 -16.78 5.85
C LEU A 29 -2.34 -17.60 5.04
N ALA A 30 -2.14 -17.26 3.78
CA ALA A 30 -1.47 -18.10 2.78
C ALA A 30 0.07 -17.96 2.75
N TYR A 31 0.72 -17.91 3.92
CA TYR A 31 2.18 -17.99 4.05
C TYR A 31 2.62 -19.16 4.96
N GLN A 32 3.89 -19.53 5.00
CA GLN A 32 4.40 -20.65 5.82
C GLN A 32 5.09 -20.16 7.11
N GLY A 33 5.90 -19.12 7.01
CA GLY A 33 6.60 -18.55 8.15
C GLY A 33 7.14 -17.16 7.87
N LEU A 34 7.44 -16.43 8.94
CA LEU A 34 8.07 -15.11 8.88
C LEU A 34 9.30 -15.11 9.78
N PHE A 35 10.46 -14.80 9.18
CA PHE A 35 11.74 -14.72 9.88
C PHE A 35 11.91 -13.34 10.54
N GLN A 36 12.73 -13.28 11.60
CA GLN A 36 12.98 -12.04 12.36
C GLN A 36 13.52 -10.89 11.50
N ASN A 37 14.27 -11.21 10.44
CA ASN A 37 14.80 -10.25 9.47
C ASN A 37 13.77 -9.77 8.43
N GLY A 38 12.47 -10.06 8.60
CA GLY A 38 11.41 -9.59 7.72
C GLY A 38 11.12 -10.46 6.50
N LEU A 39 11.97 -11.46 6.21
CA LEU A 39 11.74 -12.40 5.11
C LEU A 39 10.52 -13.27 5.42
N MET A 40 9.53 -13.26 4.54
CA MET A 40 8.39 -14.17 4.62
C MET A 40 8.59 -15.32 3.64
N GLN A 41 8.43 -16.55 4.12
CA GLN A 41 8.29 -17.72 3.26
C GLN A 41 6.81 -17.90 2.97
N VAL A 42 6.38 -17.56 1.77
CA VAL A 42 4.97 -17.63 1.34
C VAL A 42 4.61 -19.05 0.93
N SER A 43 5.50 -19.71 0.21
CA SER A 43 5.40 -21.13 -0.16
C SER A 43 6.80 -21.76 -0.16
N PRO A 44 6.96 -23.10 -0.31
CA PRO A 44 8.23 -23.77 -0.08
C PRO A 44 9.43 -23.16 -0.82
N SER A 45 9.19 -22.64 -2.03
CA SER A 45 10.21 -22.02 -2.89
C SER A 45 9.86 -20.59 -3.28
N TYR A 46 9.02 -19.89 -2.51
CA TYR A 46 8.63 -18.50 -2.80
C TYR A 46 8.71 -17.65 -1.54
N PHE A 47 9.40 -16.52 -1.64
CA PHE A 47 9.69 -15.65 -0.52
C PHE A 47 9.33 -14.20 -0.86
N SER A 48 9.11 -13.38 0.16
CA SER A 48 8.90 -11.95 -0.02
C SER A 48 9.50 -11.09 1.10
N GLN A 49 9.87 -9.87 0.74
CA GLN A 49 10.24 -8.79 1.66
C GLN A 49 9.34 -7.59 1.42
N THR A 50 8.89 -6.96 2.50
CA THR A 50 8.04 -5.77 2.47
C THR A 50 8.82 -4.59 3.03
N TYR A 51 8.65 -3.45 2.38
CA TYR A 51 9.28 -2.20 2.72
C TYR A 51 8.20 -1.15 2.99
N LEU A 52 8.36 -0.37 4.05
CA LEU A 52 7.59 0.84 4.30
C LEU A 52 8.06 1.92 3.33
N LEU A 53 7.12 2.48 2.57
CA LEU A 53 7.36 3.56 1.63
C LEU A 53 6.96 4.88 2.29
N GLY A 54 7.90 5.82 2.36
CA GLY A 54 7.64 7.16 2.89
C GLY A 54 6.88 8.04 1.90
N ASP A 55 6.36 9.15 2.44
CA ASP A 55 5.70 10.18 1.66
C ASP A 55 6.69 11.15 1.02
N VAL A 56 6.32 11.69 -0.14
CA VAL A 56 6.95 12.87 -0.75
C VAL A 56 5.87 13.89 -1.02
N ASN A 57 6.23 15.17 -0.98
CA ASN A 57 5.30 16.27 -1.19
C ASN A 57 4.94 16.41 -2.67
N TYR A 58 4.24 15.41 -3.20
CA TYR A 58 3.90 15.32 -4.62
C TYR A 58 2.96 16.46 -5.04
N GLN A 59 2.06 16.92 -4.18
CA GLN A 59 1.06 17.93 -4.55
C GLN A 59 1.63 19.33 -4.79
N THR A 60 2.55 19.78 -3.93
CA THR A 60 3.02 21.18 -3.94
C THR A 60 4.27 21.40 -4.79
N VAL A 61 4.90 20.34 -5.30
CA VAL A 61 6.05 20.46 -6.22
C VAL A 61 5.59 20.84 -7.63
N GLY A 62 6.51 21.44 -8.39
CA GLY A 62 6.25 21.87 -9.77
C GLY A 62 5.89 20.70 -10.68
N LEU A 63 5.27 20.98 -11.83
CA LEU A 63 4.93 19.94 -12.82
C LEU A 63 6.16 19.15 -13.29
N ASP A 64 7.30 19.82 -13.43
CA ASP A 64 8.56 19.18 -13.84
C ASP A 64 9.05 18.18 -12.78
N ASP A 65 8.99 18.55 -11.50
CA ASP A 65 9.37 17.67 -10.37
C ASP A 65 8.42 16.47 -10.24
N LYS A 66 7.11 16.67 -10.46
CA LYS A 66 6.12 15.58 -10.54
C LYS A 66 6.48 14.59 -11.64
N GLY A 67 6.89 15.10 -12.81
CA GLY A 67 7.36 14.30 -13.93
C GLY A 67 8.58 13.45 -13.54
N ALA A 68 9.58 14.07 -12.92
CA ALA A 68 10.80 13.39 -12.49
C ALA A 68 10.52 12.27 -11.45
N ILE A 69 9.60 12.49 -10.51
CA ILE A 69 9.19 11.47 -9.53
C ILE A 69 8.56 10.26 -10.23
N VAL A 70 7.62 10.50 -11.16
CA VAL A 70 6.93 9.44 -11.90
C VAL A 70 7.88 8.70 -12.83
N GLU A 71 8.78 9.42 -13.51
CA GLU A 71 9.81 8.84 -14.38
C GLU A 71 10.74 7.94 -13.57
N LYS A 72 11.25 8.42 -12.43
CA LYS A 72 12.12 7.62 -11.55
C LYS A 72 11.40 6.38 -11.03
N TYR A 73 10.14 6.50 -10.63
CA TYR A 73 9.33 5.36 -10.20
C TYR A 73 9.10 4.36 -11.32
N SER A 74 8.82 4.84 -12.54
CA SER A 74 8.69 4.03 -13.75
C SER A 74 9.97 3.26 -14.02
N ASP A 75 11.13 3.92 -14.01
CA ASP A 75 12.43 3.30 -14.23
C ASP A 75 12.73 2.19 -13.22
N LEU A 76 12.43 2.44 -11.94
CA LEU A 76 12.58 1.45 -10.87
C LEU A 76 11.73 0.21 -11.15
N ILE A 77 10.45 0.37 -11.49
CA ILE A 77 9.57 -0.76 -11.85
C ILE A 77 10.11 -1.44 -13.12
N ASN A 78 10.53 -0.66 -14.13
CA ASN A 78 11.04 -1.18 -15.39
C ASN A 78 12.33 -1.99 -15.21
N SER A 79 13.11 -1.72 -14.16
CA SER A 79 14.34 -2.46 -13.85
C SER A 79 14.09 -3.91 -13.43
N LEU A 80 12.88 -4.24 -12.97
CA LEU A 80 12.55 -5.55 -12.43
C LEU A 80 12.66 -6.66 -13.48
N ASP A 81 13.11 -7.83 -13.03
CA ASP A 81 13.16 -9.04 -13.85
C ASP A 81 11.79 -9.73 -13.92
N ASP A 82 11.66 -10.70 -14.82
CA ASP A 82 10.41 -11.45 -15.06
C ASP A 82 10.09 -12.49 -13.96
N LYS A 83 10.97 -12.63 -12.97
CA LYS A 83 10.82 -13.54 -11.84
C LYS A 83 10.39 -12.84 -10.56
N THR A 84 10.46 -11.51 -10.53
CA THR A 84 10.09 -10.70 -9.38
C THR A 84 8.66 -10.22 -9.54
N ASN A 85 7.83 -10.50 -8.54
CA ASN A 85 6.53 -9.89 -8.40
C ASN A 85 6.69 -8.60 -7.61
N PHE A 86 6.22 -7.50 -8.20
CA PHE A 86 6.05 -6.23 -7.52
C PHE A 86 4.64 -6.17 -6.93
N GLN A 87 4.52 -5.64 -5.72
CA GLN A 87 3.24 -5.35 -5.11
C GLN A 87 3.32 -4.00 -4.39
N LEU A 88 2.50 -3.05 -4.80
CA LEU A 88 2.20 -1.84 -4.05
C LEU A 88 0.98 -2.13 -3.17
N THR A 89 1.06 -1.85 -1.88
CA THR A 89 -0.08 -1.92 -0.96
C THR A 89 -0.25 -0.57 -0.27
N ILE A 90 -1.46 -0.02 -0.27
CA ILE A 90 -1.80 1.21 0.45
C ILE A 90 -2.93 0.85 1.40
N PHE A 91 -2.78 1.18 2.68
CA PHE A 91 -3.82 1.00 3.67
C PHE A 91 -4.21 2.36 4.22
N ASN A 92 -5.39 2.82 3.83
CA ASN A 92 -6.01 4.03 4.36
C ASN A 92 -6.79 3.64 5.62
N GLN A 93 -6.14 3.75 6.77
CA GLN A 93 -6.69 3.30 8.03
C GLN A 93 -7.37 4.45 8.75
N LYS A 94 -8.53 4.16 9.35
CA LYS A 94 -9.17 5.10 10.27
C LYS A 94 -8.32 5.22 11.54
N VAL A 95 -7.80 6.41 11.81
CA VAL A 95 -7.03 6.74 13.01
C VAL A 95 -7.95 6.68 14.22
N ASN A 96 -7.53 5.98 15.27
CA ASN A 96 -8.22 6.04 16.55
C ASN A 96 -8.03 7.42 17.19
N LEU A 97 -9.03 8.28 17.00
CA LEU A 97 -9.05 9.65 17.53
C LEU A 97 -8.74 9.73 19.03
N GLU A 98 -9.30 8.84 19.85
CA GLU A 98 -9.07 8.84 21.29
C GLU A 98 -7.61 8.56 21.66
N LYS A 99 -6.99 7.59 20.97
CA LYS A 99 -5.58 7.24 21.18
C LYS A 99 -4.65 8.30 20.61
N PHE A 100 -4.98 8.85 19.45
CA PHE A 100 -4.25 9.96 18.85
C PHE A 100 -4.29 11.19 19.76
N ARG A 101 -5.50 11.58 20.21
CA ARG A 101 -5.75 12.64 21.18
C ARG A 101 -4.86 12.47 22.41
N LYS A 102 -4.94 11.31 23.09
CA LYS A 102 -4.08 11.02 24.26
C LYS A 102 -2.57 11.15 23.98
N SER A 103 -2.13 10.94 22.75
CA SER A 103 -0.71 11.06 22.38
C SER A 103 -0.25 12.49 22.11
N ILE A 104 -1.16 13.40 21.75
CA ILE A 104 -0.83 14.80 21.43
C ILE A 104 -1.17 15.79 22.55
N LEU A 105 -2.14 15.46 23.42
CA LEU A 105 -2.51 16.32 24.55
C LEU A 105 -1.34 16.54 25.52
N TYR A 106 -1.36 17.68 26.20
CA TYR A 106 -0.42 18.02 27.25
C TYR A 106 -0.89 17.38 28.56
N PRO A 107 -0.12 16.45 29.16
CA PRO A 107 -0.46 15.86 30.44
C PRO A 107 -0.36 16.91 31.55
N LEU A 108 -1.33 16.92 32.47
CA LEU A 108 -1.28 17.76 33.66
C LEU A 108 -0.15 17.27 34.58
N GLN A 109 0.59 18.22 35.16
CA GLN A 109 1.83 17.98 35.89
C GLN A 109 1.78 18.54 37.33
N GLU A 110 0.74 19.29 37.70
CA GLU A 110 0.60 19.98 38.98
C GLU A 110 1.77 20.94 39.30
N ASP A 111 2.48 21.41 38.27
CA ASP A 111 3.66 22.28 38.35
C ASP A 111 3.34 23.79 38.34
N GLY A 112 2.05 24.13 38.40
CA GLY A 112 1.55 25.51 38.31
C GLY A 112 1.21 25.98 36.89
N PHE A 113 1.50 25.19 35.85
CA PHE A 113 1.21 25.53 34.45
C PHE A 113 -0.01 24.83 33.86
N ASP A 114 -0.73 24.05 34.66
CA ASP A 114 -1.86 23.24 34.20
C ASP A 114 -3.01 24.05 33.60
N ALA A 115 -3.21 25.30 34.03
CA ALA A 115 -4.20 26.19 33.40
C ALA A 115 -3.90 26.43 31.90
N TYR A 116 -2.61 26.56 31.54
CA TYR A 116 -2.19 26.73 30.13
C TYR A 116 -2.29 25.41 29.36
N ARG A 117 -1.98 24.27 30.01
CA ARG A 117 -2.18 22.95 29.40
C ARG A 117 -3.65 22.68 29.09
N ASP A 118 -4.54 23.03 30.02
CA ASP A 118 -5.99 22.93 29.83
C ASP A 118 -6.47 23.81 28.66
N GLU A 119 -5.98 25.04 28.55
CA GLU A 119 -6.32 25.92 27.43
C GLU A 119 -5.84 25.36 26.09
N LEU A 120 -4.58 24.92 26.00
CA LEU A 120 -4.05 24.28 24.79
C LEU A 120 -4.80 23.01 24.43
N ASN A 121 -5.12 22.17 25.42
CA ASN A 121 -5.90 20.95 25.22
C ASN A 121 -7.31 21.27 24.68
N ARG A 122 -7.99 22.30 25.21
CA ARG A 122 -9.29 22.76 24.68
C ARG A 122 -9.20 23.28 23.25
N MET A 123 -8.17 24.06 22.93
CA MET A 123 -7.94 24.53 21.56
C MET A 123 -7.68 23.36 20.60
N MET A 124 -6.94 22.34 21.04
CA MET A 124 -6.71 21.13 20.24
C MET A 124 -7.99 20.34 20.05
N ASP A 125 -8.79 20.16 21.09
CA ASP A 125 -10.07 19.46 21.01
C ASP A 125 -11.02 20.12 20.00
N ALA A 126 -11.13 21.45 20.02
CA ALA A 126 -11.94 22.19 19.04
C ALA A 126 -11.44 22.01 17.59
N ASN A 127 -10.13 21.90 17.37
CA ASN A 127 -9.54 21.67 16.06
C ASN A 127 -9.64 20.20 15.62
N LEU A 128 -9.55 19.25 16.56
CA LEU A 128 -9.74 17.82 16.32
C LEU A 128 -11.19 17.52 15.88
N GLU A 129 -12.16 18.19 16.48
CA GLU A 129 -13.57 18.10 16.07
C GLU A 129 -13.85 18.74 14.70
N ALA A 130 -13.04 19.74 14.31
CA ALA A 130 -13.15 20.41 13.01
C ALA A 130 -12.36 19.70 11.88
N GLY A 131 -11.38 18.86 12.22
CA GLY A 131 -10.65 18.02 11.27
C GLY A 131 -11.55 16.89 10.77
N GLU A 132 -12.17 17.07 9.61
CA GLU A 132 -13.12 16.10 9.06
C GLU A 132 -12.47 14.76 8.69
N ASN A 133 -11.15 14.74 8.45
CA ASN A 133 -10.45 13.55 7.98
C ASN A 133 -9.61 12.88 9.08
N ASN A 134 -10.02 11.64 9.39
CA ASN A 134 -9.42 10.81 10.44
C ASN A 134 -8.72 9.60 9.85
N PHE A 135 -8.05 9.77 8.70
CA PHE A 135 -7.43 8.67 7.98
C PHE A 135 -5.93 8.86 7.83
N SER A 136 -5.18 7.79 8.05
CA SER A 136 -3.74 7.74 7.83
C SER A 136 -3.45 6.67 6.78
N ALA A 137 -2.80 7.07 5.69
CA ALA A 137 -2.47 6.19 4.59
C ALA A 137 -1.04 5.65 4.77
N VAL A 138 -0.91 4.35 5.06
CA VAL A 138 0.39 3.68 5.14
C VAL A 138 0.66 2.92 3.84
N LYS A 139 1.87 3.07 3.29
CA LYS A 139 2.23 2.56 1.96
C LYS A 139 3.35 1.54 2.07
N PHE A 140 3.22 0.44 1.34
CA PHE A 140 4.17 -0.65 1.33
C PHE A 140 4.55 -1.08 -0.07
N LEU A 141 5.82 -1.37 -0.27
CA LEU A 141 6.31 -2.09 -1.45
C LEU A 141 6.73 -3.49 -1.03
N THR A 142 6.12 -4.51 -1.63
CA THR A 142 6.49 -5.90 -1.41
C THR A 142 7.07 -6.49 -2.68
N PHE A 143 8.25 -7.09 -2.56
CA PHE A 143 8.87 -7.86 -3.62
C PHE A 143 8.77 -9.33 -3.30
N GLY A 144 8.24 -10.12 -4.24
CA GLY A 144 8.10 -11.56 -4.11
C GLY A 144 8.88 -12.30 -5.19
N LYS A 145 9.62 -13.35 -4.83
CA LYS A 145 10.46 -14.10 -5.78
C LYS A 145 10.57 -15.57 -5.41
N SER A 146 10.68 -16.41 -6.45
CA SER A 146 11.00 -17.81 -6.27
C SER A 146 12.50 -18.01 -6.06
N ASP A 147 12.88 -18.73 -5.00
CA ASP A 147 14.26 -19.01 -4.66
C ASP A 147 14.42 -20.39 -4.00
N GLN A 148 15.63 -20.95 -4.05
CA GLN A 148 15.89 -22.32 -3.55
C GLN A 148 16.04 -22.38 -2.04
N THR A 149 16.60 -21.33 -1.42
CA THR A 149 16.86 -21.30 0.02
C THR A 149 16.52 -19.93 0.59
N PRO A 150 16.11 -19.84 1.88
CA PRO A 150 15.83 -18.57 2.53
C PRO A 150 17.01 -17.59 2.49
N LYS A 151 18.26 -18.10 2.56
CA LYS A 151 19.47 -17.27 2.52
C LYS A 151 19.67 -16.62 1.15
N LEU A 152 19.47 -17.37 0.06
CA LEU A 152 19.55 -16.82 -1.29
C LEU A 152 18.41 -15.84 -1.55
N ALA A 153 17.20 -16.17 -1.11
CA ALA A 153 16.02 -15.32 -1.21
C ALA A 153 16.21 -13.98 -0.49
N PHE A 154 16.73 -13.99 0.74
CA PHE A 154 17.01 -12.76 1.48
C PHE A 154 18.01 -11.89 0.72
N ARG A 155 19.09 -12.48 0.20
CA ARG A 155 20.11 -11.73 -0.54
C ARG A 155 19.55 -11.13 -1.83
N SER A 156 18.81 -11.91 -2.62
CA SER A 156 18.26 -11.47 -3.91
C SER A 156 17.22 -10.36 -3.72
N LEU A 157 16.29 -10.52 -2.79
CA LEU A 157 15.26 -9.53 -2.47
C LEU A 157 15.87 -8.27 -1.83
N SER A 158 16.86 -8.41 -0.95
CA SER A 158 17.52 -7.25 -0.33
C SER A 158 18.29 -6.42 -1.37
N GLN A 159 18.89 -7.05 -2.38
CA GLN A 159 19.52 -6.33 -3.49
C GLN A 159 18.51 -5.49 -4.27
N ILE A 160 17.30 -6.01 -4.51
CA ILE A 160 16.22 -5.27 -5.15
C ILE A 160 15.79 -4.10 -4.25
N GLY A 161 15.60 -4.36 -2.96
CA GLY A 161 15.23 -3.33 -1.99
C GLY A 161 16.25 -2.20 -1.88
N GLU A 162 17.55 -2.49 -1.84
CA GLU A 162 18.61 -1.47 -1.81
C GLU A 162 18.66 -0.66 -3.12
N TYR A 163 18.42 -1.29 -4.27
CA TYR A 163 18.32 -0.59 -5.54
C TYR A 163 17.14 0.40 -5.56
N PHE A 164 15.96 -0.04 -5.11
CA PHE A 164 14.79 0.83 -4.99
C PHE A 164 15.00 1.93 -3.95
N LYS A 165 15.59 1.62 -2.80
CA LYS A 165 15.92 2.58 -1.76
C LYS A 165 16.86 3.67 -2.27
N SER A 166 17.90 3.30 -3.02
CA SER A 166 18.80 4.26 -3.66
C SER A 166 18.05 5.13 -4.67
N GLY A 167 17.22 4.54 -5.54
CA GLY A 167 16.48 5.31 -6.53
C GLY A 167 15.44 6.25 -5.92
N PHE A 168 14.77 5.85 -4.83
CA PHE A 168 13.84 6.70 -4.11
C PHE A 168 14.53 7.84 -3.35
N SER A 169 15.75 7.61 -2.85
CA SER A 169 16.51 8.68 -2.18
C SER A 169 16.89 9.83 -3.12
N GLU A 170 16.96 9.60 -4.43
CA GLU A 170 17.19 10.66 -5.43
C GLU A 170 16.00 11.61 -5.59
N ILE A 171 14.81 11.19 -5.14
CA ILE A 171 13.57 11.98 -5.17
C ILE A 171 13.02 12.21 -3.76
N ASP A 172 13.89 12.18 -2.75
CA ASP A 172 13.58 12.42 -1.33
C ASP A 172 12.50 11.49 -0.73
N VAL A 173 12.31 10.31 -1.34
CA VAL A 173 11.41 9.28 -0.81
C VAL A 173 12.21 8.29 0.04
N SER A 174 11.73 8.01 1.26
CA SER A 174 12.33 6.98 2.11
C SER A 174 11.76 5.59 1.81
N LEU A 175 12.61 4.56 1.91
CA LEU A 175 12.21 3.17 1.81
C LEU A 175 12.91 2.34 2.90
N GLY A 176 12.14 1.84 3.86
CA GLY A 176 12.63 1.08 5.01
C GLY A 176 12.21 -0.39 4.95
N LEU A 177 13.15 -1.33 5.09
CA LEU A 177 12.81 -2.76 5.20
C LEU A 177 12.07 -3.03 6.52
N LEU A 178 10.90 -3.66 6.45
CA LEU A 178 10.19 -4.10 7.65
C LEU A 178 10.81 -5.37 8.23
N GLY A 179 11.19 -5.32 9.50
CA GLY A 179 11.56 -6.49 10.29
C GLY A 179 10.38 -7.44 10.51
N GLY A 180 10.66 -8.63 11.07
CA GLY A 180 9.62 -9.64 11.29
C GLY A 180 8.54 -9.18 12.28
N GLU A 181 8.92 -8.49 13.35
CA GLU A 181 7.96 -7.96 14.34
C GLU A 181 7.11 -6.85 13.75
N GLU A 182 7.72 -5.87 13.08
CA GLU A 182 7.04 -4.77 12.41
C GLU A 182 6.02 -5.27 11.39
N ARG A 183 6.41 -6.25 10.55
CA ARG A 183 5.53 -6.81 9.54
C ARG A 183 4.35 -7.59 10.14
N ILE A 184 4.52 -8.24 11.30
CA ILE A 184 3.40 -8.87 12.02
C ILE A 184 2.45 -7.82 12.58
N ASN A 185 2.99 -6.78 13.22
CA ASN A 185 2.18 -5.71 13.79
C ASN A 185 1.36 -5.00 12.70
N VAL A 186 1.97 -4.64 11.56
CA VAL A 186 1.26 -4.06 10.41
C VAL A 186 0.12 -4.96 9.90
N LEU A 187 0.39 -6.27 9.76
CA LEU A 187 -0.63 -7.22 9.30
C LEU A 187 -1.75 -7.40 10.34
N ALA A 188 -1.41 -7.33 11.63
CA ALA A 188 -2.39 -7.38 12.71
C ALA A 188 -3.22 -6.08 12.76
N ASP A 189 -2.62 -4.90 12.54
CA ASP A 189 -3.35 -3.63 12.42
C ASP A 189 -4.36 -3.70 11.27
N MET A 190 -3.94 -4.22 10.10
CA MET A 190 -4.82 -4.43 8.95
C MET A 190 -6.02 -5.34 9.25
N LEU A 191 -5.81 -6.48 9.92
CA LEU A 191 -6.84 -7.51 10.08
C LEU A 191 -7.65 -7.41 11.38
N ARG A 192 -7.06 -6.87 12.44
CA ARG A 192 -7.62 -6.84 13.79
C ARG A 192 -7.85 -5.42 14.31
N GLY A 193 -7.39 -4.40 13.57
CA GLY A 193 -7.39 -3.00 14.01
C GLY A 193 -6.40 -2.74 15.14
N GLU A 194 -6.37 -1.52 15.67
CA GLU A 194 -5.35 -1.08 16.63
C GLU A 194 -5.44 -1.70 18.06
N ASN A 195 -6.41 -2.58 18.30
CA ASN A 195 -6.72 -3.12 19.63
C ASN A 195 -5.97 -4.43 19.94
N HIS A 196 -4.95 -4.80 19.16
CA HIS A 196 -4.12 -5.96 19.45
C HIS A 196 -2.88 -5.58 20.28
N LEU A 197 -2.35 -6.56 21.02
CA LEU A 197 -1.07 -6.39 21.71
C LEU A 197 0.07 -6.37 20.67
N PRO A 198 1.09 -5.50 20.84
CA PRO A 198 2.28 -5.55 20.01
C PRO A 198 2.96 -6.92 20.12
N PHE A 199 3.26 -7.51 18.97
CA PHE A 199 3.93 -8.79 18.89
C PHE A 199 5.44 -8.66 19.15
N SER A 200 6.00 -9.59 19.93
CA SER A 200 7.43 -9.89 19.91
C SER A 200 7.69 -11.39 19.68
N TYR A 201 8.82 -11.73 19.05
CA TYR A 201 9.23 -13.13 18.90
C TYR A 201 9.43 -13.86 20.25
N LYS A 202 9.61 -13.12 21.35
CA LYS A 202 9.63 -13.69 22.71
C LYS A 202 8.29 -14.35 23.08
N ASP A 203 7.19 -13.90 22.51
CA ASP A 203 5.85 -14.44 22.81
C ASP A 203 5.64 -15.82 22.15
N LEU A 204 6.31 -16.09 21.02
CA LEU A 204 6.23 -17.39 20.34
C LEU A 204 6.87 -18.52 21.15
N THR A 205 8.02 -18.24 21.78
CA THR A 205 8.76 -19.25 22.55
C THR A 205 7.99 -19.69 23.79
N LEU A 206 7.18 -18.78 24.36
CA LEU A 206 6.37 -19.04 25.55
C LEU A 206 5.02 -19.71 25.23
N SER A 207 4.44 -19.42 24.07
CA SER A 207 3.07 -19.83 23.73
C SER A 207 2.98 -21.10 22.86
N GLY A 208 4.07 -21.49 22.16
CA GLY A 208 4.04 -22.56 21.17
C GLY A 208 3.22 -22.24 19.92
N GLN A 209 2.80 -20.98 19.77
CA GLN A 209 2.04 -20.50 18.61
C GLN A 209 2.96 -20.17 17.42
N SER A 210 2.36 -19.94 16.27
CA SER A 210 3.05 -19.40 15.08
C SER A 210 2.73 -17.93 14.88
N THR A 211 3.52 -17.22 14.07
CA THR A 211 3.29 -15.80 13.75
C THR A 211 1.89 -15.52 13.22
N LYS A 212 1.27 -16.50 12.56
CA LYS A 212 -0.10 -16.38 12.04
C LYS A 212 -1.14 -16.18 13.14
N HIS A 213 -0.93 -16.70 14.35
CA HIS A 213 -1.88 -16.58 15.45
C HIS A 213 -1.98 -15.14 15.97
N PHE A 214 -0.94 -14.34 15.76
CA PHE A 214 -0.91 -12.94 16.15
C PHE A 214 -1.53 -12.03 15.08
N ILE A 215 -1.53 -12.46 13.83
CA ILE A 215 -2.10 -11.75 12.68
C ILE A 215 -3.58 -12.09 12.46
N ALA A 216 -3.93 -13.38 12.61
CA ALA A 216 -5.25 -13.86 12.24
C ALA A 216 -6.33 -13.21 13.10
N PRO A 217 -7.46 -12.80 12.49
CA PRO A 217 -8.65 -12.36 13.21
C PRO A 217 -9.22 -13.51 14.06
N THR A 218 -10.05 -13.15 15.04
CA THR A 218 -10.72 -14.13 15.90
C THR A 218 -11.78 -14.90 15.13
N TYR A 219 -12.47 -14.22 14.21
CA TYR A 219 -13.52 -14.73 13.36
C TYR A 219 -13.29 -14.36 11.90
N LEU A 220 -13.49 -15.34 11.01
CA LEU A 220 -13.42 -15.16 9.57
C LEU A 220 -14.47 -16.05 8.90
N SER A 221 -15.33 -15.48 8.07
CA SER A 221 -16.42 -16.21 7.40
C SER A 221 -16.57 -15.78 5.95
N PHE A 222 -16.57 -16.78 5.07
CA PHE A 222 -16.68 -16.66 3.60
C PHE A 222 -18.05 -17.12 3.09
N LYS A 223 -19.06 -17.13 3.96
CA LYS A 223 -20.41 -17.62 3.60
C LYS A 223 -21.07 -16.76 2.53
N HIS A 224 -20.79 -15.47 2.53
CA HIS A 224 -21.38 -14.52 1.59
C HIS A 224 -20.63 -14.49 0.29
N LYS A 225 -21.35 -14.40 -0.83
CA LYS A 225 -20.78 -14.52 -2.18
C LYS A 225 -19.80 -13.41 -2.57
N ASN A 226 -19.82 -12.24 -1.91
CA ASN A 226 -19.05 -11.06 -2.34
C ASN A 226 -18.20 -10.43 -1.23
N HIS A 227 -18.52 -10.67 0.04
CA HIS A 227 -17.81 -10.07 1.16
C HIS A 227 -17.43 -11.14 2.19
N ILE A 228 -16.54 -10.75 3.08
CA ILE A 228 -15.96 -11.55 4.15
C ILE A 228 -16.41 -10.92 5.47
N GLU A 229 -16.90 -11.72 6.41
CA GLU A 229 -17.08 -11.25 7.79
C GLU A 229 -15.75 -11.44 8.51
N LEU A 230 -15.19 -10.35 9.03
CA LEU A 230 -13.87 -10.23 9.65
C LEU A 230 -14.05 -9.65 11.06
N ASP A 231 -14.04 -10.51 12.07
CA ASP A 231 -14.45 -10.15 13.44
C ASP A 231 -15.83 -9.45 13.43
N ASP A 232 -15.91 -8.20 13.88
CA ASP A 232 -17.14 -7.40 13.92
C ASP A 232 -17.33 -6.52 12.68
N ARG A 233 -16.49 -6.68 11.64
CA ARG A 233 -16.47 -5.88 10.42
C ARG A 233 -16.74 -6.71 9.18
N LEU A 234 -17.10 -6.02 8.10
CA LEU A 234 -17.26 -6.59 6.77
C LEU A 234 -16.15 -6.10 5.86
N LEU A 235 -15.59 -7.00 5.06
CA LEU A 235 -14.59 -6.71 4.03
C LEU A 235 -15.10 -7.19 2.67
N GLN A 236 -15.33 -6.25 1.74
CA GLN A 236 -15.59 -6.61 0.34
C GLN A 236 -14.39 -6.23 -0.53
N ILE A 237 -13.91 -7.19 -1.32
CA ILE A 237 -12.78 -6.99 -2.23
C ILE A 237 -13.29 -6.99 -3.66
N VAL A 238 -13.00 -5.91 -4.36
CA VAL A 238 -13.30 -5.70 -5.78
C VAL A 238 -12.00 -5.52 -6.55
N TYR A 239 -12.07 -5.66 -7.87
CA TYR A 239 -10.91 -5.46 -8.74
C TYR A 239 -11.22 -4.49 -9.87
N VAL A 240 -10.20 -3.79 -10.35
CA VAL A 240 -10.31 -2.96 -11.55
C VAL A 240 -10.23 -3.88 -12.77
N ARG A 241 -11.38 -4.09 -13.42
CA ARG A 241 -11.52 -4.94 -14.61
C ARG A 241 -11.03 -4.26 -15.87
N ASP A 242 -11.26 -2.97 -15.98
CA ASP A 242 -10.87 -2.18 -17.13
C ASP A 242 -10.29 -0.83 -16.74
N TYR A 243 -9.28 -0.42 -17.50
CA TYR A 243 -8.61 0.86 -17.37
C TYR A 243 -8.85 1.64 -18.66
N GLY A 244 -9.09 2.95 -18.57
CA GLY A 244 -9.01 3.83 -19.72
C GLY A 244 -7.64 3.75 -20.41
N MET A 245 -7.56 4.19 -21.67
CA MET A 245 -6.29 4.21 -22.43
C MET A 245 -5.20 5.03 -21.74
N GLU A 246 -5.59 6.02 -20.93
CA GLU A 246 -4.72 6.78 -20.06
C GLU A 246 -5.19 6.59 -18.62
N LEU A 247 -4.39 5.85 -17.84
CA LEU A 247 -4.52 5.85 -16.39
C LEU A 247 -4.07 7.24 -15.91
N GLY A 248 -4.96 7.99 -15.27
CA GLY A 248 -4.61 9.27 -14.64
C GLY A 248 -3.99 9.07 -13.26
N ASP A 249 -3.17 10.01 -12.81
CA ASP A 249 -2.54 10.08 -11.47
C ASP A 249 -3.55 10.36 -10.34
N LYS A 250 -4.84 10.34 -10.70
CA LYS A 250 -5.95 10.85 -9.91
C LYS A 250 -6.68 9.78 -9.14
N PHE A 251 -6.76 8.56 -9.67
CA PHE A 251 -7.60 7.53 -9.10
C PHE A 251 -7.24 7.17 -7.65
N ILE A 252 -5.97 6.84 -7.37
CA ILE A 252 -5.53 6.53 -6.00
C ILE A 252 -5.76 7.74 -5.10
N ARG A 253 -5.49 8.96 -5.57
CA ARG A 253 -5.68 10.18 -4.79
C ARG A 253 -7.15 10.40 -4.41
N ASP A 254 -8.03 10.37 -5.39
CA ASP A 254 -9.46 10.59 -5.21
C ASP A 254 -10.05 9.49 -4.30
N LEU A 255 -9.50 8.27 -4.36
CA LEU A 255 -9.85 7.18 -3.46
C LEU A 255 -9.36 7.40 -2.03
N MET A 256 -8.14 7.93 -1.83
CA MET A 256 -7.64 8.28 -0.48
C MET A 256 -8.40 9.45 0.14
N GLN A 257 -8.95 10.36 -0.67
CA GLN A 257 -9.75 11.50 -0.23
C GLN A 257 -11.24 11.18 -0.04
N SER A 258 -11.64 9.91 -0.15
CA SER A 258 -13.06 9.50 -0.07
C SER A 258 -13.58 9.24 1.36
N ASP A 259 -12.78 9.51 2.39
CA ASP A 259 -13.09 9.27 3.81
C ASP A 259 -13.49 7.81 4.10
N LEU A 260 -12.91 6.87 3.36
CA LEU A 260 -13.17 5.43 3.49
C LEU A 260 -11.96 4.68 4.05
N GLU A 261 -12.23 3.70 4.91
CA GLU A 261 -11.22 2.71 5.31
C GLU A 261 -11.05 1.69 4.18
N VAL A 262 -9.94 1.83 3.43
CA VAL A 262 -9.69 1.04 2.23
C VAL A 262 -8.27 0.48 2.19
N MET A 263 -8.16 -0.72 1.63
CA MET A 263 -6.91 -1.35 1.29
C MET A 263 -6.80 -1.41 -0.23
N ILE A 264 -5.72 -0.90 -0.78
CA ILE A 264 -5.42 -0.98 -2.21
C ILE A 264 -4.23 -1.92 -2.39
N SER A 265 -4.31 -2.83 -3.35
CA SER A 265 -3.18 -3.69 -3.69
C SER A 265 -3.02 -3.78 -5.20
N LEU A 266 -1.88 -3.32 -5.72
CA LEU A 266 -1.50 -3.43 -7.12
C LEU A 266 -0.36 -4.42 -7.27
N HIS A 267 -0.65 -5.57 -7.85
CA HIS A 267 0.36 -6.51 -8.29
C HIS A 267 0.82 -6.19 -9.71
N ALA A 268 2.12 -6.31 -9.95
CA ALA A 268 2.70 -6.26 -11.29
C ALA A 268 3.79 -7.32 -11.40
N LYS A 269 3.65 -8.24 -12.36
CA LYS A 269 4.66 -9.24 -12.66
C LYS A 269 5.19 -9.03 -14.07
N GLY A 270 6.48 -8.74 -14.15
CA GLY A 270 7.15 -8.45 -15.42
C GLY A 270 7.18 -9.67 -16.34
N SER A 271 7.28 -9.40 -17.62
CA SER A 271 7.56 -10.39 -18.65
C SER A 271 8.87 -10.08 -19.37
N THR A 272 9.53 -11.09 -19.93
CA THR A 272 10.72 -10.84 -20.75
C THR A 272 10.34 -10.08 -22.01
N LYS A 273 10.85 -8.85 -22.16
CA LYS A 273 10.50 -7.93 -23.26
C LYS A 273 10.61 -8.56 -24.64
N SER A 274 11.68 -9.31 -24.90
CA SER A 274 11.90 -9.99 -26.19
C SER A 274 10.80 -11.03 -26.49
N GLU A 275 10.42 -11.83 -25.50
CA GLU A 275 9.35 -12.82 -25.64
C GLU A 275 8.00 -12.14 -25.87
N THR A 276 7.72 -11.06 -25.13
CA THR A 276 6.47 -10.30 -25.26
C THR A 276 6.37 -9.62 -26.62
N MET A 277 7.43 -8.97 -27.10
CA MET A 277 7.47 -8.39 -28.45
C MET A 277 7.25 -9.44 -29.52
N THR A 278 7.84 -10.63 -29.37
CA THR A 278 7.67 -11.75 -30.30
C THR A 278 6.22 -12.24 -30.32
N LYS A 279 5.61 -12.42 -29.14
CA LYS A 279 4.19 -12.80 -29.01
C LYS A 279 3.25 -11.76 -29.62
N LEU A 280 3.48 -10.47 -29.34
CA LEU A 280 2.69 -9.38 -29.90
C LEU A 280 2.80 -9.30 -31.43
N ARG A 281 4.02 -9.38 -31.99
CA ARG A 281 4.23 -9.44 -33.44
C ARG A 281 3.52 -10.64 -34.07
N THR A 282 3.64 -11.82 -33.47
CA THR A 282 2.95 -13.03 -33.93
C THR A 282 1.43 -12.87 -33.92
N LYS A 283 0.88 -12.28 -32.85
CA LYS A 283 -0.55 -12.00 -32.73
C LYS A 283 -1.01 -10.97 -33.77
N LYS A 284 -0.23 -9.91 -34.00
CA LYS A 284 -0.48 -8.91 -35.07
C LYS A 284 -0.54 -9.59 -36.44
N THR A 285 0.48 -10.37 -36.80
CA THR A 285 0.53 -11.10 -38.07
C THR A 285 -0.64 -12.08 -38.25
N LEU A 286 -1.08 -12.74 -37.17
CA LEU A 286 -2.26 -13.60 -37.20
C LEU A 286 -3.54 -12.80 -37.48
N MET A 287 -3.72 -11.64 -36.84
CA MET A 287 -4.85 -10.75 -37.07
C MET A 287 -4.85 -10.16 -38.49
N GLU A 288 -3.69 -9.76 -39.00
CA GLU A 288 -3.51 -9.30 -40.39
C GLU A 288 -3.85 -10.42 -41.39
N SER A 289 -3.42 -11.65 -41.12
CA SER A 289 -3.75 -12.82 -41.93
C SER A 289 -5.25 -13.12 -41.92
N GLN A 290 -5.91 -12.97 -40.77
CA GLN A 290 -7.35 -13.10 -40.64
C GLN A 290 -8.08 -12.03 -41.47
N LYS A 291 -7.65 -10.77 -41.37
CA LYS A 291 -8.19 -9.65 -42.17
C LYS A 291 -8.11 -9.95 -43.67
N ILE A 292 -6.95 -10.42 -44.14
CA ILE A 292 -6.76 -10.81 -45.56
C ILE A 292 -7.69 -11.97 -45.94
N GLY A 293 -7.79 -12.99 -45.09
CA GLY A 293 -8.67 -14.14 -45.33
C GLY A 293 -10.16 -13.77 -45.41
N GLU A 294 -10.63 -12.87 -44.54
CA GLU A 294 -12.00 -12.33 -44.57
C GLU A 294 -12.26 -11.52 -45.84
N GLN A 295 -11.34 -10.63 -46.21
CA GLN A 295 -11.42 -9.86 -47.46
C GLN A 295 -11.48 -10.76 -48.70
N GLN A 296 -10.66 -11.82 -48.76
CA GLN A 296 -10.66 -12.78 -49.87
C GLN A 296 -11.99 -13.55 -49.97
N LYS A 297 -12.58 -13.95 -48.84
CA LYS A 297 -13.90 -14.61 -48.81
C LYS A 297 -14.99 -13.68 -49.31
N MET A 298 -15.00 -12.43 -48.84
CA MET A 298 -15.97 -11.40 -49.26
C MET A 298 -15.87 -11.12 -50.76
N ALA A 299 -14.66 -10.95 -51.29
CA ALA A 299 -14.41 -10.76 -52.72
C ALA A 299 -14.97 -11.90 -53.58
N ARG A 300 -14.90 -13.15 -53.10
CA ARG A 300 -15.49 -14.32 -53.80
C ARG A 300 -17.02 -14.34 -53.79
N THR A 301 -17.66 -13.70 -52.81
CA THR A 301 -19.13 -13.62 -52.70
C THR A 301 -19.75 -12.44 -53.46
N GLY A 302 -18.93 -11.61 -54.13
CA GLY A 302 -19.40 -10.43 -54.86
C GLY A 302 -19.87 -9.27 -53.96
N ILE A 303 -19.78 -9.42 -52.63
CA ILE A 303 -20.07 -8.39 -51.65
C ILE A 303 -18.75 -7.68 -51.32
N TYR A 304 -18.49 -6.55 -51.98
CA TYR A 304 -17.46 -5.61 -51.57
C TYR A 304 -17.97 -4.77 -50.41
N LEU A 305 -18.04 -5.36 -49.22
CA LEU A 305 -18.17 -4.56 -48.01
C LEU A 305 -16.76 -4.07 -47.64
N GLU A 306 -16.57 -2.77 -47.77
CA GLU A 306 -15.42 -2.00 -47.25
C GLU A 306 -15.21 -2.16 -45.73
N LYS A 307 -16.12 -2.86 -45.05
CA LYS A 307 -16.07 -3.12 -43.61
C LYS A 307 -15.54 -4.52 -43.33
N VAL A 308 -14.22 -4.68 -43.40
CA VAL A 308 -13.54 -5.50 -42.38
C VAL A 308 -14.05 -5.02 -41.04
N GLY A 309 -14.38 -5.91 -40.10
CA GLY A 309 -14.92 -5.49 -38.81
C GLY A 309 -14.02 -4.42 -38.18
N HIS A 310 -14.53 -3.20 -37.99
CA HIS A 310 -13.77 -2.06 -37.44
C HIS A 310 -12.99 -2.45 -36.16
N VAL A 311 -13.52 -3.42 -35.40
CA VAL A 311 -12.87 -4.01 -34.22
C VAL A 311 -11.53 -4.70 -34.55
N LEU A 312 -11.45 -5.51 -35.62
CA LEU A 312 -10.21 -6.20 -36.00
C LEU A 312 -9.14 -5.21 -36.45
N GLU A 313 -9.54 -4.18 -37.19
CA GLU A 313 -8.63 -3.13 -37.63
C GLU A 313 -8.11 -2.29 -36.46
N ASN A 314 -9.00 -1.89 -35.55
CA ASN A 314 -8.62 -1.20 -34.31
C ASN A 314 -7.64 -2.05 -33.48
N ASN A 315 -7.91 -3.35 -33.30
CA ASN A 315 -7.01 -4.25 -32.57
C ASN A 315 -5.62 -4.37 -33.22
N ILE A 316 -5.52 -4.34 -34.55
CA ILE A 316 -4.24 -4.35 -35.27
C ILE A 316 -3.49 -3.04 -35.02
N ASN A 317 -4.18 -1.90 -35.11
CA ASN A 317 -3.61 -0.57 -34.88
C ASN A 317 -3.15 -0.40 -33.43
N GLU A 318 -3.94 -0.87 -32.45
CA GLU A 318 -3.57 -0.88 -31.03
C GLU A 318 -2.34 -1.75 -30.77
N ALA A 319 -2.27 -2.95 -31.37
CA ALA A 319 -1.11 -3.81 -31.25
C ALA A 319 0.15 -3.16 -31.87
N GLU A 320 0.00 -2.43 -32.97
CA GLU A 320 1.09 -1.67 -33.60
C GLU A 320 1.55 -0.49 -32.74
N ALA A 321 0.62 0.30 -32.21
CA ALA A 321 0.91 1.39 -31.29
C ALA A 321 1.64 0.88 -30.04
N LEU A 322 1.17 -0.22 -29.45
CA LEU A 322 1.82 -0.86 -28.29
C LEU A 322 3.26 -1.30 -28.61
N LEU A 323 3.47 -1.98 -29.75
CA LEU A 323 4.80 -2.38 -30.20
C LEU A 323 5.72 -1.18 -30.42
N GLN A 324 5.20 -0.09 -31.00
CA GLN A 324 5.93 1.15 -31.24
C GLN A 324 6.32 1.81 -29.91
N THR A 325 5.38 1.97 -28.98
CA THR A 325 5.63 2.52 -27.64
C THR A 325 6.69 1.73 -26.91
N MET A 326 6.57 0.38 -26.85
CA MET A 326 7.57 -0.48 -26.21
C MET A 326 8.97 -0.35 -26.84
N THR A 327 9.03 -0.11 -28.16
CA THR A 327 10.30 0.06 -28.88
C THR A 327 10.93 1.43 -28.62
N GLN A 328 10.12 2.49 -28.56
CA GLN A 328 10.57 3.87 -28.40
C GLN A 328 10.92 4.23 -26.94
N THR A 329 10.06 3.87 -25.99
CA THR A 329 10.18 4.27 -24.58
C THR A 329 11.09 3.37 -23.77
N GLY A 330 11.25 2.11 -24.20
CA GLY A 330 11.91 1.12 -23.36
C GLY A 330 10.96 0.31 -22.46
N ASP A 331 9.67 0.64 -22.43
CA ASP A 331 8.69 0.00 -21.54
C ASP A 331 8.63 -1.53 -21.68
N LYS A 332 8.37 -2.17 -20.55
CA LYS A 332 8.04 -3.59 -20.43
C LYS A 332 6.54 -3.74 -20.23
N LEU A 333 6.03 -4.92 -20.60
CA LEU A 333 4.66 -5.31 -20.31
C LEU A 333 4.64 -6.12 -19.01
N PHE A 334 3.72 -5.76 -18.13
CA PHE A 334 3.49 -6.42 -16.86
C PHE A 334 2.10 -7.02 -16.83
N ASP A 335 1.98 -8.20 -16.24
CA ASP A 335 0.69 -8.77 -15.87
C ASP A 335 0.27 -8.19 -14.51
N THR A 336 -0.86 -7.51 -14.48
CA THR A 336 -1.27 -6.67 -13.34
C THR A 336 -2.63 -7.03 -12.78
N VAL A 337 -2.78 -6.85 -11.47
CA VAL A 337 -4.05 -6.98 -10.77
C VAL A 337 -4.16 -5.84 -9.78
N PHE A 338 -5.23 -5.06 -9.87
CA PHE A 338 -5.51 -3.95 -8.97
C PHE A 338 -6.74 -4.31 -8.14
N LEU A 339 -6.53 -4.44 -6.83
CA LEU A 339 -7.54 -4.81 -5.84
C LEU A 339 -7.86 -3.62 -4.94
N ILE A 340 -9.13 -3.50 -4.59
CA ILE A 340 -9.63 -2.53 -3.62
C ILE A 340 -10.46 -3.31 -2.60
N GLY A 341 -9.98 -3.38 -1.37
CA GLY A 341 -10.69 -3.92 -0.22
C GLY A 341 -11.33 -2.80 0.58
N VAL A 342 -12.63 -2.91 0.83
CA VAL A 342 -13.43 -1.92 1.55
C VAL A 342 -13.84 -2.49 2.88
N LEU A 343 -13.51 -1.80 3.97
CA LEU A 343 -13.93 -2.17 5.32
C LEU A 343 -15.13 -1.32 5.75
N ALA A 344 -16.09 -1.95 6.42
CA ALA A 344 -17.26 -1.28 6.99
C ALA A 344 -17.82 -2.06 8.19
N ASP A 345 -18.54 -1.38 9.08
CA ASP A 345 -19.12 -2.00 10.27
C ASP A 345 -20.50 -2.65 10.00
N THR A 346 -21.18 -2.20 8.94
CA THR A 346 -22.52 -2.69 8.56
C THR A 346 -22.66 -2.89 7.06
N GLU A 347 -23.61 -3.74 6.64
CA GLU A 347 -23.88 -3.97 5.21
C GLU A 347 -24.31 -2.70 4.47
N ASP A 348 -25.08 -1.82 5.12
CA ASP A 348 -25.52 -0.55 4.54
C ASP A 348 -24.34 0.40 4.29
N GLN A 349 -23.43 0.53 5.28
CA GLN A 349 -22.20 1.29 5.10
C GLN A 349 -21.32 0.68 4.01
N LEU A 350 -21.16 -0.65 3.99
CA LEU A 350 -20.38 -1.34 2.97
C LEU A 350 -20.91 -1.02 1.56
N LYS A 351 -22.23 -1.04 1.39
CA LYS A 351 -22.88 -0.72 0.13
C LYS A 351 -22.64 0.73 -0.28
N GLN A 352 -22.78 1.67 0.65
CA GLN A 352 -22.51 3.10 0.40
C GLN A 352 -21.05 3.33 -0.02
N SER A 353 -20.10 2.75 0.72
CA SER A 353 -18.67 2.83 0.41
C SER A 353 -18.34 2.25 -0.97
N LEU A 354 -18.95 1.12 -1.34
CA LEU A 354 -18.78 0.54 -2.68
C LEU A 354 -19.36 1.41 -3.78
N ASP A 355 -20.47 2.11 -3.54
CA ASP A 355 -21.06 3.00 -4.54
C ASP A 355 -20.21 4.28 -4.73
N ILE A 356 -19.61 4.81 -3.65
CA ILE A 356 -18.60 5.88 -3.72
C ILE A 356 -17.39 5.42 -4.56
N ILE A 357 -16.86 4.23 -4.29
CA ILE A 357 -15.71 3.70 -5.02
C ILE A 357 -16.00 3.51 -6.51
N LYS A 358 -17.20 3.01 -6.86
CA LYS A 358 -17.62 2.92 -8.27
C LYS A 358 -17.73 4.30 -8.92
N GLN A 359 -18.21 5.32 -8.20
CA GLN A 359 -18.29 6.67 -8.71
C GLN A 359 -16.91 7.28 -8.95
N VAL A 360 -15.96 7.09 -8.01
CA VAL A 360 -14.56 7.51 -8.15
C VAL A 360 -13.91 6.81 -9.34
N ALA A 361 -14.12 5.51 -9.49
CA ALA A 361 -13.60 4.74 -10.62
C ALA A 361 -14.21 5.20 -11.95
N GLY A 362 -15.53 5.38 -12.03
CA GLY A 362 -16.19 5.85 -13.24
C GLY A 362 -15.76 7.25 -13.66
N SER A 363 -15.42 8.11 -12.70
CA SER A 363 -14.88 9.46 -12.98
C SER A 363 -13.43 9.44 -13.49
N ASN A 364 -12.73 8.31 -13.32
CA ASN A 364 -11.35 8.05 -13.74
C ASN A 364 -11.29 7.01 -14.90
N ASP A 365 -12.39 6.83 -15.64
CA ASP A 365 -12.51 5.87 -16.76
C ASP A 365 -12.13 4.43 -16.39
N MET A 366 -12.40 4.04 -15.15
CA MET A 366 -12.16 2.69 -14.63
C MET A 366 -13.46 1.95 -14.40
N ILE A 367 -13.42 0.63 -14.63
CA ILE A 367 -14.54 -0.26 -14.35
C ILE A 367 -14.16 -1.23 -13.26
N ILE A 368 -14.96 -1.26 -12.19
CA ILE A 368 -14.77 -2.13 -11.03
C ILE A 368 -15.80 -3.26 -11.05
N ASP A 369 -15.33 -4.49 -10.83
CA ASP A 369 -16.15 -5.69 -10.76
C ASP A 369 -15.93 -6.45 -9.43
N ASN A 370 -16.91 -7.29 -9.06
CA ASN A 370 -16.84 -8.12 -7.86
C ASN A 370 -16.01 -9.39 -8.08
N LEU A 371 -15.36 -9.87 -7.03
CA LEU A 371 -14.67 -11.16 -6.98
C LEU A 371 -15.54 -12.26 -6.36
N THR A 372 -16.69 -12.52 -6.99
CA THR A 372 -17.69 -13.46 -6.46
C THR A 372 -17.12 -14.87 -6.30
N TYR A 373 -17.24 -15.45 -5.10
CA TYR A 373 -16.69 -16.76 -4.72
C TYR A 373 -15.15 -16.88 -4.78
N MET A 374 -14.43 -15.77 -4.95
CA MET A 374 -12.95 -15.74 -4.96
C MET A 374 -12.38 -14.97 -3.77
N GLN A 375 -13.17 -14.77 -2.72
CA GLN A 375 -12.89 -13.89 -1.60
C GLN A 375 -11.63 -14.30 -0.83
N GLU A 376 -11.41 -15.60 -0.60
CA GLU A 376 -10.23 -16.08 0.14
C GLU A 376 -8.93 -15.86 -0.66
N ALA A 377 -8.97 -16.07 -1.98
CA ALA A 377 -7.83 -15.79 -2.86
C ALA A 377 -7.59 -14.26 -2.97
N ALA A 378 -8.66 -13.48 -3.08
CA ALA A 378 -8.61 -12.02 -3.10
C ALA A 378 -8.02 -11.47 -1.80
N PHE A 379 -8.45 -11.99 -0.65
CA PHE A 379 -7.99 -11.61 0.68
C PHE A 379 -6.47 -11.80 0.82
N ASN A 380 -5.96 -12.96 0.41
CA ASN A 380 -4.51 -13.23 0.46
C ASN A 380 -3.69 -12.44 -0.56
N SER A 381 -4.31 -11.96 -1.65
CA SER A 381 -3.66 -11.09 -2.64
C SER A 381 -3.70 -9.62 -2.22
N LEU A 382 -4.72 -9.22 -1.48
CA LEU A 382 -4.84 -7.86 -0.94
C LEU A 382 -3.73 -7.54 0.06
N LEU A 383 -3.37 -8.51 0.90
CA LEU A 383 -2.33 -8.36 1.92
C LEU A 383 -0.91 -8.32 1.33
N PRO A 384 0.06 -7.64 1.99
CA PRO A 384 1.44 -7.48 1.52
C PRO A 384 2.28 -8.77 1.67
N PHE A 385 1.79 -9.89 1.13
CA PHE A 385 2.50 -11.18 1.06
C PHE A 385 3.41 -11.29 -0.16
N GLY A 386 3.28 -10.39 -1.14
CA GLY A 386 4.11 -10.37 -2.34
C GLY A 386 3.73 -11.40 -3.38
N LYS A 387 2.55 -12.05 -3.26
CA LYS A 387 2.07 -13.07 -4.19
C LYS A 387 0.60 -12.85 -4.50
N ASN A 388 0.26 -12.83 -5.79
CA ASN A 388 -1.13 -12.87 -6.25
C ASN A 388 -1.64 -14.33 -6.27
N TYR A 389 -2.84 -14.56 -5.72
CA TYR A 389 -3.53 -15.85 -5.67
C TYR A 389 -4.76 -15.90 -6.59
N LEU A 390 -5.12 -14.79 -7.24
CA LEU A 390 -6.20 -14.74 -8.22
C LEU A 390 -5.70 -15.28 -9.56
N GLU A 391 -6.23 -16.44 -9.96
CA GLU A 391 -5.95 -17.06 -11.24
C GLU A 391 -6.92 -16.54 -12.31
N GLY A 392 -6.40 -16.21 -13.50
CA GLY A 392 -7.21 -15.78 -14.65
C GLY A 392 -7.79 -14.37 -14.57
N ILE A 393 -7.48 -13.63 -13.49
CA ILE A 393 -7.87 -12.23 -13.31
C ILE A 393 -6.60 -11.39 -13.38
N SER A 394 -6.33 -10.84 -14.55
CA SER A 394 -5.22 -9.91 -14.75
C SER A 394 -5.39 -9.08 -16.02
N ARG A 395 -4.66 -7.96 -16.08
CA ARG A 395 -4.57 -7.08 -17.24
C ARG A 395 -3.12 -6.77 -17.54
N SER A 396 -2.79 -6.74 -18.83
CA SER A 396 -1.47 -6.32 -19.26
C SER A 396 -1.38 -4.80 -19.29
N LEU A 397 -0.43 -4.23 -18.55
CA LEU A 397 -0.13 -2.79 -18.55
C LEU A 397 1.34 -2.56 -18.89
N LEU A 398 1.63 -1.41 -19.50
CA LEU A 398 3.02 -0.95 -19.63
C LEU A 398 3.54 -0.44 -18.29
N THR A 399 4.86 -0.41 -18.16
CA THR A 399 5.54 0.19 -17.01
C THR A 399 5.02 1.61 -16.73
N SER A 400 4.92 2.45 -17.75
CA SER A 400 4.40 3.82 -17.63
C SER A 400 2.99 3.87 -17.04
N ASN A 401 2.07 3.03 -17.51
CA ASN A 401 0.71 2.96 -16.96
C ASN A 401 0.68 2.52 -15.48
N ILE A 402 1.60 1.65 -15.06
CA ILE A 402 1.74 1.28 -13.64
C ILE A 402 2.26 2.47 -12.85
N ALA A 403 3.28 3.16 -13.35
CA ALA A 403 3.93 4.27 -12.66
C ALA A 403 3.01 5.47 -12.40
N VAL A 404 1.98 5.67 -13.23
CA VAL A 404 0.96 6.70 -12.97
C VAL A 404 0.18 6.44 -11.67
N ASN A 405 0.13 5.19 -11.20
CA ASN A 405 -0.42 4.85 -9.88
C ASN A 405 0.59 5.12 -8.74
N ALA A 406 1.42 6.13 -8.91
CA ALA A 406 2.37 6.56 -7.90
C ALA A 406 1.62 6.82 -6.57
N PRO A 407 2.05 6.22 -5.45
CA PRO A 407 1.28 6.22 -4.22
C PRO A 407 1.38 7.53 -3.43
N TRP A 408 1.93 8.61 -4.02
CA TRP A 408 2.16 9.86 -3.31
C TRP A 408 1.07 10.88 -3.64
N THR A 409 0.35 11.29 -2.61
CA THR A 409 -0.78 12.21 -2.69
C THR A 409 -0.44 13.46 -1.88
N SER A 410 -0.53 13.37 -0.56
CA SER A 410 -0.16 14.40 0.42
C SER A 410 0.87 13.85 1.39
N VAL A 411 1.69 14.74 1.97
CA VAL A 411 2.53 14.41 3.13
C VAL A 411 1.73 14.76 4.37
N ASP A 412 1.44 13.76 5.19
CA ASP A 412 0.85 13.96 6.51
C ASP A 412 1.88 13.65 7.58
N ILE A 413 2.31 14.67 8.31
CA ILE A 413 3.29 14.53 9.38
C ILE A 413 2.52 14.38 10.69
N GLN A 414 2.54 13.17 11.26
CA GLN A 414 1.84 12.81 12.50
C GLN A 414 2.77 12.07 13.45
N ASP A 415 3.80 12.77 13.94
CA ASP A 415 4.75 12.20 14.88
C ASP A 415 4.05 11.84 16.20
N LYS A 416 4.20 10.58 16.61
CA LYS A 416 3.72 10.10 17.90
C LYS A 416 4.42 10.87 19.02
N GLY A 417 3.63 11.51 19.88
CA GLY A 417 4.14 12.37 20.96
C GLY A 417 4.55 13.78 20.50
N GLY A 418 4.40 14.10 19.21
CA GLY A 418 4.73 15.41 18.65
C GLY A 418 3.83 16.54 19.17
N LYS A 419 4.24 17.77 18.90
CA LYS A 419 3.44 18.97 19.15
C LYS A 419 2.49 19.19 17.97
N PHE A 420 1.29 19.65 18.25
CA PHE A 420 0.33 20.02 17.21
C PHE A 420 0.75 21.33 16.53
N TYR A 421 0.78 21.34 15.20
CA TYR A 421 1.12 22.53 14.40
C TYR A 421 -0.05 23.06 13.57
N GLY A 422 -1.16 22.31 13.46
CA GLY A 422 -2.34 22.73 12.72
C GLY A 422 -3.01 21.58 11.97
N ILE A 423 -3.80 21.93 10.96
CA ILE A 423 -4.51 21.00 10.07
C ILE A 423 -4.00 21.22 8.65
N ASN A 424 -3.59 20.12 8.00
CA ASN A 424 -3.23 20.13 6.59
C ASN A 424 -4.46 20.49 5.76
N GLN A 425 -4.39 21.58 5.00
CA GLN A 425 -5.55 22.08 4.24
C GLN A 425 -5.90 21.21 3.02
N ILE A 426 -5.04 20.24 2.65
CA ILE A 426 -5.28 19.37 1.50
C ILE A 426 -5.83 18.01 1.92
N SER A 427 -5.24 17.40 2.95
CA SER A 427 -5.73 16.11 3.49
C SER A 427 -6.79 16.29 4.58
N SER A 428 -6.95 17.50 5.13
CA SER A 428 -7.71 17.78 6.35
C SER A 428 -7.25 16.99 7.59
N ASN A 429 -6.06 16.39 7.53
CA ASN A 429 -5.44 15.66 8.64
C ASN A 429 -4.71 16.61 9.59
N ILE A 430 -4.61 16.23 10.87
CA ILE A 430 -3.78 16.95 11.86
C ILE A 430 -2.30 16.85 11.49
N ILE A 431 -1.57 17.95 11.67
CA ILE A 431 -0.11 18.02 11.61
C ILE A 431 0.43 17.99 13.05
N SER A 432 1.15 16.92 13.39
CA SER A 432 1.87 16.76 14.66
C SER A 432 3.34 16.48 14.39
N ILE A 433 4.25 17.26 14.97
CA ILE A 433 5.70 17.17 14.70
C ILE A 433 6.49 17.08 15.99
N ASP A 434 7.40 16.12 16.05
CA ASP A 434 8.45 16.01 17.05
C ASP A 434 9.79 16.40 16.42
N ARG A 435 10.20 17.66 16.64
CA ARG A 435 11.42 18.22 16.03
C ARG A 435 12.69 17.46 16.43
N GLY A 436 12.70 16.77 17.58
CA GLY A 436 13.85 15.98 18.03
C GLY A 436 14.09 14.74 17.15
N LYS A 437 13.10 14.28 16.40
CA LYS A 437 13.23 13.16 15.45
C LYS A 437 13.73 13.58 14.07
N LEU A 438 13.78 14.88 13.77
CA LEU A 438 14.23 15.39 12.48
C LEU A 438 15.76 15.36 12.40
N ASN A 439 16.30 15.10 11.20
CA ASN A 439 17.75 15.19 10.94
C ASN A 439 18.35 16.54 11.34
N THR A 440 17.55 17.61 11.24
CA THR A 440 17.90 18.93 11.73
C THR A 440 16.71 19.48 12.50
N PRO A 441 16.80 19.62 13.84
CA PRO A 441 15.67 20.06 14.66
C PRO A 441 15.43 21.57 14.55
N SER A 442 16.04 22.28 13.59
CA SER A 442 15.88 23.72 13.37
C SER A 442 14.53 24.05 12.72
N GLY A 443 14.09 25.30 12.86
CA GLY A 443 12.79 25.76 12.37
C GLY A 443 12.89 27.21 11.95
N LEU A 444 12.14 27.57 10.91
CA LEU A 444 12.16 28.91 10.33
C LEU A 444 10.72 29.41 10.18
N ILE A 445 10.41 30.54 10.80
CA ILE A 445 9.08 31.18 10.73
C ILE A 445 9.23 32.45 9.90
N LEU A 446 8.72 32.43 8.67
CA LEU A 446 8.71 33.56 7.74
C LEU A 446 7.28 34.06 7.53
N GLY A 447 7.14 35.36 7.29
CA GLY A 447 5.84 35.98 7.02
C GLY A 447 5.93 37.50 6.96
N THR A 448 4.97 38.13 6.30
CA THR A 448 4.83 39.59 6.31
C THR A 448 4.33 40.09 7.67
N SER A 449 4.35 41.41 7.89
CA SER A 449 3.74 41.98 9.11
C SER A 449 2.24 41.62 9.16
N GLY A 450 1.76 41.21 10.33
CA GLY A 450 0.37 40.74 10.51
C GLY A 450 0.10 39.28 10.10
N ALA A 451 1.06 38.56 9.52
CA ALA A 451 0.87 37.16 9.08
C ALA A 451 0.88 36.13 10.22
N GLY A 452 0.97 36.56 11.49
CA GLY A 452 0.97 35.66 12.65
C GLY A 452 2.33 35.14 13.10
N LYS A 453 3.46 35.69 12.60
CA LYS A 453 4.83 35.26 13.00
C LYS A 453 5.05 35.26 14.51
N GLY A 454 4.74 36.37 15.18
CA GLY A 454 4.93 36.51 16.63
C GLY A 454 4.09 35.50 17.42
N MET A 455 2.86 35.26 16.99
CA MET A 455 1.97 34.26 17.58
C MET A 455 2.54 32.84 17.41
N ALA A 456 2.99 32.48 16.21
CA ALA A 456 3.59 31.16 15.95
C ALA A 456 4.86 30.93 16.79
N THR A 457 5.73 31.95 16.91
CA THR A 457 6.93 31.89 17.77
C THR A 457 6.58 31.71 19.25
N LYS A 458 5.62 32.49 19.76
CA LYS A 458 5.16 32.37 21.16
C LYS A 458 4.54 31.01 21.44
N HIS A 459 3.69 30.53 20.53
CA HIS A 459 3.09 29.20 20.63
C HIS A 459 4.14 28.09 20.65
N GLU A 460 5.16 28.17 19.79
CA GLU A 460 6.28 27.22 19.78
C GLU A 460 7.05 27.22 21.10
N ILE A 461 7.32 28.39 21.69
CA ILE A 461 8.01 28.52 22.98
C ILE A 461 7.18 27.90 24.12
N ILE A 462 5.91 28.30 24.24
CA ILE A 462 5.00 27.85 25.29
C ILE A 462 4.77 26.34 25.19
N SER A 463 4.44 25.84 23.99
CA SER A 463 4.20 24.42 23.77
C SER A 463 5.43 23.56 24.06
N THR A 464 6.63 24.03 23.70
CA THR A 464 7.88 23.34 24.05
C THR A 464 8.05 23.28 25.56
N LYS A 465 7.96 24.42 26.25
CA LYS A 465 8.12 24.46 27.71
C LYS A 465 7.15 23.53 28.45
N LEU A 466 5.90 23.46 28.01
CA LEU A 466 4.86 22.65 28.65
C LEU A 466 4.95 21.16 28.33
N LYS A 467 5.38 20.79 27.11
CA LYS A 467 5.53 19.39 26.67
C LYS A 467 6.83 18.76 27.18
N GLU A 468 7.89 19.56 27.26
CA GLU A 468 9.24 19.17 27.65
C GLU A 468 9.56 19.59 29.09
N ALA A 469 8.53 19.71 29.95
CA ALA A 469 8.67 20.19 31.33
C ALA A 469 9.59 19.30 32.18
N ASP A 470 9.65 17.99 31.89
CA ASP A 470 10.49 17.01 32.58
C ASP A 470 11.92 16.89 32.01
N SER A 471 12.23 17.63 30.94
CA SER A 471 13.56 17.66 30.33
C SER A 471 14.32 18.93 30.68
N ASP A 472 15.65 18.87 30.65
CA ASP A 472 16.56 20.00 30.83
C ASP A 472 16.55 20.96 29.62
N THR A 473 15.36 21.24 29.05
CA THR A 473 15.19 22.13 27.90
C THR A 473 15.30 23.59 28.34
N GLU A 474 16.39 24.24 27.93
CA GLU A 474 16.60 25.68 28.10
C GLU A 474 16.08 26.46 26.88
N ILE A 475 15.32 27.52 27.12
CA ILE A 475 14.81 28.41 26.08
C ILE A 475 15.53 29.75 26.17
N ILE A 476 16.31 30.09 25.14
CA ILE A 476 17.03 31.36 25.04
C ILE A 476 16.40 32.19 23.92
N ILE A 477 15.97 33.40 24.26
CA ILE A 477 15.26 34.29 23.34
C ILE A 477 16.10 35.56 23.14
N VAL A 478 16.44 35.84 21.89
CA VAL A 478 17.06 37.11 21.46
C VAL A 478 15.97 37.94 20.78
N ASP A 479 15.44 38.91 21.51
CA ASP A 479 14.28 39.69 21.10
C ASP A 479 14.63 41.19 21.01
N PRO A 480 15.08 41.66 19.83
CA PRO A 480 15.40 43.08 19.63
C PRO A 480 14.16 43.97 19.57
N GLU A 481 12.98 43.41 19.32
CA GLU A 481 11.71 44.13 19.17
C GLU A 481 10.89 44.15 20.48
N ASN A 482 11.32 43.38 21.48
CA ASN A 482 10.72 43.25 22.80
C ASN A 482 9.26 42.73 22.78
N GLU A 483 8.89 41.97 21.76
CA GLU A 483 7.55 41.42 21.55
C GLU A 483 7.27 40.14 22.38
N VAL A 484 8.30 39.35 22.66
CA VAL A 484 8.18 38.02 23.29
C VAL A 484 8.32 38.13 24.81
N ARG A 485 9.23 39.00 25.29
CA ARG A 485 9.50 39.19 26.73
C ARG A 485 8.33 39.71 27.56
N GLN A 486 7.37 40.41 26.96
CA GLN A 486 6.23 40.98 27.70
C GLN A 486 5.09 39.99 27.92
N GLU A 487 4.99 38.94 27.11
CA GLU A 487 3.82 38.06 27.07
C GLU A 487 4.13 36.60 27.43
N VAL A 488 5.37 36.16 27.24
CA VAL A 488 5.81 34.81 27.65
C VAL A 488 6.43 34.90 29.05
N VAL A 489 5.59 35.06 30.06
CA VAL A 489 5.97 34.91 31.46
C VAL A 489 5.28 33.64 31.97
N LEU A 490 5.92 32.50 31.71
CA LEU A 490 5.59 31.22 32.35
C LEU A 490 6.46 31.12 33.61
#